data_AF-A0A350XVY8-F1
#
_entry.id   AF-A0A350XVY8-F1
#
_cell.length_a   1.000
_cell.length_b   1.000
_cell.length_c   1.000
_cell.angle_alpha   90.00
_cell.angle_beta   90.00
_cell.angle_gamma   90.00
#
_symmetry.space_group_name_H-M   'P 1'
#
loop_
_entity.id
_entity.type
_entity.pdbx_description
1 polymer ?
#
loop_
_entity_poly.entity_id
_entity_poly.type
_entity_poly.pdbx_seq_one_letter_code
_entity_poly.pdbx_strand_id
1 'polypeptide(L)'
;LDPTRPCIDTSGNFHVITDIFDLHDYEQDPAVFKEHFDMLMTEGKLYDNHERRQKYPGGPTFISEYGGIRWSVNENEQNAWGYGNAPKNKYEFIERYKGLTDALLDNDQMFGFCYTQLYDVEQEQNGLYTYSRKPKFEASIFRAINSRKAKIEL
;
A
#
# COMPACT_ATOMS: atom_id res chain seq x y z
N LEU A 1 -30.41 -4.72 -2.68
CA LEU A 1 -29.13 -5.00 -2.00
C LEU A 1 -28.74 -6.43 -2.34
N ASP A 2 -27.49 -6.65 -2.73
CA ASP A 2 -26.96 -7.98 -3.09
C ASP A 2 -26.21 -8.56 -1.88
N PRO A 3 -26.73 -9.60 -1.22
CA PRO A 3 -26.12 -10.15 0.00
C PRO A 3 -24.89 -11.02 -0.27
N THR A 4 -24.50 -11.21 -1.54
CA THR A 4 -23.34 -12.05 -1.90
C THR A 4 -22.05 -11.24 -2.07
N ARG A 5 -22.14 -9.90 -2.03
CA ARG A 5 -20.98 -9.01 -2.18
C ARG A 5 -20.31 -8.78 -0.82
N PRO A 6 -19.01 -9.12 -0.65
CA PRO A 6 -18.28 -8.73 0.54
C PRO A 6 -18.29 -7.22 0.74
N CYS A 7 -18.43 -6.80 1.99
CA CYS A 7 -18.43 -5.41 2.40
C CYS A 7 -17.11 -5.06 3.09
N ILE A 8 -16.57 -3.90 2.73
CA ILE A 8 -15.57 -3.15 3.50
C ILE A 8 -16.31 -1.91 4.00
N ASP A 9 -16.58 -1.81 5.30
CA ASP A 9 -17.46 -0.76 5.87
C ASP A 9 -16.82 0.63 5.89
N THR A 10 -15.49 0.68 6.04
CA THR A 10 -14.61 1.84 5.93
C THR A 10 -13.30 1.39 5.32
N SER A 11 -12.51 2.30 4.75
CA SER A 11 -11.16 1.96 4.29
C SER A 11 -10.10 2.56 5.21
N GLY A 12 -9.22 1.70 5.75
CA GLY A 12 -8.00 2.08 6.46
C GLY A 12 -8.18 2.73 7.83
N ASN A 13 -9.42 2.85 8.29
CA ASN A 13 -9.80 3.59 9.49
C ASN A 13 -10.48 2.64 10.49
N PHE A 14 -11.47 3.11 11.27
CA PHE A 14 -12.14 2.29 12.29
C PHE A 14 -13.28 1.43 11.74
N HIS A 15 -13.07 0.11 11.67
CA HIS A 15 -14.09 -0.87 11.34
C HIS A 15 -15.06 -1.12 12.51
N VAL A 16 -16.32 -1.44 12.17
CA VAL A 16 -17.35 -1.85 13.13
C VAL A 16 -17.94 -3.20 12.76
N ILE A 17 -18.45 -3.36 11.53
CA ILE A 17 -18.98 -4.64 11.00
C ILE A 17 -18.57 -4.72 9.53
N THR A 18 -17.61 -5.58 9.23
CA THR A 18 -17.03 -5.74 7.89
C THR A 18 -16.81 -7.21 7.58
N ASP A 19 -16.89 -7.59 6.31
CA ASP A 19 -16.49 -8.93 5.85
C ASP A 19 -14.97 -9.01 5.64
N ILE A 20 -14.34 -7.86 5.36
CA ILE A 20 -12.92 -7.72 5.04
C ILE A 20 -12.34 -6.59 5.88
N PHE A 21 -11.28 -6.89 6.62
CA PHE A 21 -10.54 -5.87 7.37
C PHE A 21 -9.47 -5.25 6.46
N ASP A 22 -9.29 -3.93 6.51
CA ASP A 22 -8.25 -3.26 5.77
C ASP A 22 -7.54 -2.20 6.62
N LEU A 23 -6.30 -1.88 6.25
CA LEU A 23 -5.52 -0.84 6.90
C LEU A 23 -4.82 0.01 5.85
N HIS A 24 -4.49 1.24 6.23
CA HIS A 24 -3.55 2.09 5.51
C HIS A 24 -2.22 2.08 6.24
N ASP A 25 -1.14 1.87 5.49
CA ASP A 25 0.21 1.98 6.03
C ASP A 25 1.14 2.67 5.03
N TYR A 26 1.65 3.82 5.44
CA TYR A 26 2.47 4.72 4.65
C TYR A 26 3.96 4.71 5.04
N GLU A 27 4.40 3.71 5.83
CA GLU A 27 5.81 3.50 6.10
C GLU A 27 6.61 3.34 4.78
N GLN A 28 7.75 4.02 4.70
CA GLN A 28 8.59 4.11 3.51
C GLN A 28 9.83 3.22 3.55
N ASP A 29 10.21 2.71 4.72
CA ASP A 29 11.25 1.71 4.88
C ASP A 29 10.65 0.31 4.69
N PRO A 30 11.01 -0.42 3.62
CA PRO A 30 10.49 -1.76 3.37
C PRO A 30 10.75 -2.77 4.50
N ALA A 31 11.83 -2.61 5.26
CA ALA A 31 12.13 -3.51 6.37
C ALA A 31 11.14 -3.30 7.52
N VAL A 32 10.91 -2.05 7.91
CA VAL A 32 9.95 -1.70 8.98
C VAL A 32 8.52 -2.05 8.56
N PHE A 33 8.15 -1.71 7.32
CA PHE A 33 6.85 -2.06 6.77
C PHE A 33 6.62 -3.58 6.75
N LYS A 34 7.64 -4.37 6.44
CA LYS A 34 7.56 -5.83 6.52
C LYS A 34 7.36 -6.32 7.96
N GLU A 35 8.09 -5.75 8.92
CA GLU A 35 7.96 -6.11 10.34
C GLU A 35 6.55 -5.90 10.89
N HIS A 36 5.83 -4.86 10.42
CA HIS A 36 4.43 -4.62 10.79
C HIS A 36 3.54 -5.84 10.49
N PHE A 37 3.77 -6.54 9.38
CA PHE A 37 2.89 -7.61 8.92
C PHE A 37 3.41 -9.02 9.17
N ASP A 38 4.68 -9.18 9.53
CA ASP A 38 5.26 -10.49 9.86
C ASP A 38 4.57 -11.15 11.07
N MET A 39 4.13 -10.35 12.06
CA MET A 39 3.37 -10.84 13.22
C MET A 39 2.02 -11.47 12.83
N LEU A 40 1.46 -11.12 11.67
CA LEU A 40 0.23 -11.74 11.19
C LEU A 40 0.47 -13.21 10.84
N MET A 41 1.61 -13.52 10.22
CA MET A 41 1.98 -14.89 9.85
C MET A 41 2.39 -15.74 11.04
N THR A 42 3.05 -15.15 12.05
CA THR A 42 3.62 -15.89 13.18
C THR A 42 2.72 -15.97 14.39
N GLU A 43 1.95 -14.92 14.68
CA GLU A 43 1.13 -14.79 15.89
C GLU A 43 -0.36 -14.58 15.58
N GLY A 44 -0.75 -14.41 14.31
CA GLY A 44 -2.11 -14.04 13.93
C GLY A 44 -2.49 -12.61 14.34
N LYS A 45 -1.50 -11.76 14.64
CA LYS A 45 -1.72 -10.36 15.05
C LYS A 45 -1.39 -9.43 13.90
N LEU A 46 -2.36 -8.63 13.50
CA LEU A 46 -2.17 -7.56 12.54
C LEU A 46 -1.68 -6.30 13.26
N TYR A 47 -0.58 -5.71 12.80
CA TYR A 47 -0.21 -4.36 13.21
C TYR A 47 -1.31 -3.39 12.80
N ASP A 48 -1.78 -2.58 13.74
CA ASP A 48 -2.86 -1.63 13.54
C ASP A 48 -2.52 -0.32 14.27
N ASN A 49 -2.31 0.76 13.50
CA ASN A 49 -2.06 2.10 14.03
C ASN A 49 -3.27 2.69 14.78
N HIS A 50 -4.39 1.97 14.82
CA HIS A 50 -5.63 2.28 15.51
C HIS A 50 -6.00 1.25 16.59
N GLU A 51 -5.06 0.40 17.05
CA GLU A 51 -5.29 -0.69 18.02
C GLU A 51 -5.97 -0.28 19.35
N ARG A 52 -5.91 1.01 19.70
CA ARG A 52 -6.57 1.58 20.89
C ARG A 52 -8.09 1.71 20.72
N ARG A 53 -8.58 1.71 19.48
CA ARG A 53 -9.99 1.96 19.11
C ARG A 53 -10.64 0.78 18.42
N GLN A 54 -9.87 -0.03 17.72
CA GLN A 54 -10.33 -1.26 17.09
C GLN A 54 -9.34 -2.39 17.33
N LYS A 55 -9.76 -3.62 17.06
CA LYS A 55 -8.88 -4.78 17.03
C LYS A 55 -9.22 -5.61 15.82
N TYR A 56 -8.21 -6.07 15.11
CA TYR A 56 -8.37 -7.07 14.07
C TYR A 56 -9.03 -8.32 14.65
N PRO A 57 -10.21 -8.73 14.17
CA PRO A 57 -10.95 -9.87 14.72
C PRO A 57 -10.50 -11.23 14.14
N GLY A 58 -9.50 -11.25 13.25
CA GLY A 58 -9.23 -12.38 12.36
C GLY A 58 -10.00 -12.27 11.03
N GLY A 59 -9.76 -13.20 10.11
CA GLY A 59 -10.45 -13.27 8.82
C GLY A 59 -9.65 -12.69 7.64
N PRO A 60 -10.31 -12.39 6.51
CA PRO A 60 -9.62 -11.80 5.36
C PRO A 60 -9.14 -10.38 5.69
N THR A 61 -7.84 -10.13 5.48
CA THR A 61 -7.25 -8.79 5.65
C THR A 61 -6.29 -8.42 4.53
N PHE A 62 -6.16 -7.13 4.24
CA PHE A 62 -5.22 -6.60 3.26
C PHE A 62 -4.87 -5.13 3.53
N ILE A 63 -3.87 -4.60 2.83
CA ILE A 63 -3.49 -3.17 2.92
C ILE A 63 -4.08 -2.41 1.74
N SER A 64 -5.11 -1.63 2.00
CA SER A 64 -5.89 -0.94 0.96
C SER A 64 -5.28 0.37 0.49
N GLU A 65 -4.36 0.94 1.26
CA GLU A 65 -3.47 1.99 0.82
C GLU A 65 -2.08 1.77 1.40
N TYR A 66 -1.08 1.71 0.51
CA TYR A 66 0.32 1.74 0.87
C TYR A 66 1.13 2.50 -0.17
N GLY A 67 2.39 2.76 0.14
CA GLY A 67 3.28 3.49 -0.75
C GLY A 67 3.14 4.99 -0.52
N GLY A 68 2.52 5.71 -1.46
CA GLY A 68 2.49 7.17 -1.38
C GLY A 68 3.87 7.81 -1.53
N ILE A 69 4.77 7.13 -2.25
CA ILE A 69 6.16 7.51 -2.44
C ILE A 69 6.23 8.80 -3.27
N ARG A 70 6.78 9.88 -2.70
CA ARG A 70 6.93 11.15 -3.42
C ARG A 70 7.85 11.00 -4.64
N TRP A 71 7.38 11.41 -5.83
CA TRP A 71 8.20 11.54 -7.03
C TRP A 71 7.64 12.63 -7.97
N SER A 72 8.15 13.86 -7.84
CA SER A 72 7.76 14.97 -8.73
C SER A 72 8.61 14.96 -10.00
N VAL A 73 7.99 15.22 -11.16
CA VAL A 73 8.68 15.32 -12.47
C VAL A 73 8.59 16.72 -13.08
N ASN A 74 7.90 17.66 -12.42
CA ASN A 74 7.70 19.03 -12.89
C ASN A 74 8.31 20.06 -11.92
N GLU A 75 8.55 21.27 -12.41
CA GLU A 75 9.23 22.38 -11.71
C GLU A 75 8.49 22.94 -10.46
N ASN A 76 7.22 22.59 -10.24
CA ASN A 76 6.46 22.95 -9.03
C ASN A 76 6.80 22.07 -7.81
N GLU A 77 8.06 21.70 -7.65
CA GLU A 77 8.54 20.86 -6.55
C GLU A 77 8.36 21.52 -5.16
N GLN A 78 8.28 22.85 -5.12
CA GLN A 78 8.32 23.61 -3.85
C GLN A 78 7.18 23.27 -2.89
N ASN A 79 6.02 22.86 -3.41
CA ASN A 79 4.87 22.44 -2.60
C ASN A 79 4.53 20.94 -2.73
N ALA A 80 5.30 20.20 -3.52
CA ALA A 80 5.05 18.77 -3.75
C ALA A 80 5.31 17.97 -2.47
N TRP A 81 4.37 17.11 -2.08
CA TRP A 81 4.54 16.19 -0.96
C TRP A 81 4.14 14.76 -1.30
N GLY A 82 4.58 13.84 -0.44
CA GLY A 82 4.23 12.43 -0.37
C GLY A 82 4.72 11.91 0.98
N TYR A 83 4.57 10.62 1.23
CA TYR A 83 4.88 10.04 2.54
C TYR A 83 6.37 9.76 2.72
N GLY A 84 6.86 9.98 3.95
CA GLY A 84 8.26 9.86 4.36
C GLY A 84 9.26 10.63 3.49
N ASN A 85 10.49 10.12 3.41
CA ASN A 85 11.59 10.79 2.69
C ASN A 85 11.52 10.52 1.18
N ALA A 86 11.65 11.55 0.35
CA ALA A 86 11.68 11.38 -1.11
C ALA A 86 12.88 10.51 -1.56
N PRO A 87 12.67 9.56 -2.48
CA PRO A 87 13.78 8.87 -3.15
C PRO A 87 14.68 9.87 -3.88
N LYS A 88 15.99 9.63 -3.88
CA LYS A 88 16.97 10.53 -4.52
C LYS A 88 17.05 10.35 -6.02
N ASN A 89 16.59 9.21 -6.53
CA ASN A 89 16.64 8.85 -7.93
C ASN A 89 15.58 7.78 -8.27
N LYS A 90 15.41 7.51 -9.57
CA LYS A 90 14.41 6.54 -10.06
C LYS A 90 14.65 5.11 -9.55
N TYR A 91 15.91 4.72 -9.35
CA TYR A 91 16.24 3.39 -8.85
C TYR A 91 15.76 3.23 -7.41
N GLU A 92 16.01 4.22 -6.55
CA GLU A 92 15.52 4.21 -5.16
C GLU A 92 13.98 4.17 -5.09
N PHE A 93 13.28 4.86 -6.00
CA PHE A 93 11.82 4.78 -6.07
C PHE A 93 11.36 3.34 -6.38
N ILE A 94 11.95 2.72 -7.40
CA ILE A 94 11.58 1.38 -7.85
C ILE A 94 11.91 0.34 -6.78
N GLU A 95 13.09 0.42 -6.15
CA GLU A 95 13.49 -0.47 -5.06
C GLU A 95 12.55 -0.35 -3.85
N ARG A 96 12.15 0.88 -3.50
CA ARG A 96 11.17 1.09 -2.42
C ARG A 96 9.81 0.52 -2.78
N TYR A 97 9.27 0.85 -3.96
CA TYR A 97 8.00 0.28 -4.43
C TYR A 97 8.04 -1.25 -4.38
N LYS A 98 9.12 -1.84 -4.91
CA LYS A 98 9.32 -3.29 -4.93
C LYS A 98 9.36 -3.86 -3.52
N GLY A 99 10.16 -3.30 -2.62
CA GLY A 99 10.28 -3.79 -1.24
C GLY A 99 8.96 -3.74 -0.48
N LEU A 100 8.21 -2.64 -0.59
CA LEU A 100 6.90 -2.50 0.04
C LEU A 100 5.89 -3.52 -0.53
N THR A 101 5.86 -3.67 -1.85
CA THR A 101 4.94 -4.64 -2.50
C THR A 101 5.32 -6.08 -2.17
N ASP A 102 6.62 -6.39 -2.14
CA ASP A 102 7.12 -7.73 -1.82
C ASP A 102 6.79 -8.13 -0.38
N ALA A 103 6.84 -7.19 0.58
CA ALA A 103 6.45 -7.45 1.96
C ALA A 103 5.01 -7.97 2.07
N LEU A 104 4.10 -7.47 1.23
CA LEU A 104 2.70 -7.91 1.18
C LEU A 104 2.55 -9.22 0.40
N LEU A 105 3.22 -9.34 -0.75
CA LEU A 105 3.20 -10.57 -1.57
C LEU A 105 3.82 -11.77 -0.86
N ASP A 106 4.79 -11.57 0.02
CA ASP A 106 5.45 -12.62 0.81
C ASP A 106 4.70 -12.97 2.10
N ASN A 107 3.57 -12.32 2.37
CA ASN A 107 2.70 -12.61 3.50
C ASN A 107 1.60 -13.61 3.11
N ASP A 108 1.59 -14.80 3.70
CA ASP A 108 0.59 -15.85 3.39
C ASP A 108 -0.78 -15.63 4.03
N GLN A 109 -0.94 -14.58 4.83
CA GLN A 109 -2.21 -14.19 5.44
C GLN A 109 -2.83 -12.95 4.78
N MET A 110 -2.18 -12.35 3.78
CA MET A 110 -2.69 -11.18 3.06
C MET A 110 -3.15 -11.57 1.65
N PHE A 111 -4.41 -11.25 1.33
CA PHE A 111 -5.01 -11.64 0.05
C PHE A 111 -4.88 -10.58 -1.05
N GLY A 112 -4.39 -9.38 -0.72
CA GLY A 112 -4.31 -8.29 -1.68
C GLY A 112 -3.56 -7.07 -1.16
N PHE A 113 -3.54 -6.04 -2.00
CA PHE A 113 -3.00 -4.72 -1.69
C PHE A 113 -3.53 -3.68 -2.68
N CYS A 114 -3.46 -2.40 -2.33
CA CYS A 114 -3.74 -1.31 -3.25
C CYS A 114 -2.75 -0.15 -3.05
N TYR A 115 -1.98 0.16 -4.10
CA TYR A 115 -0.96 1.21 -4.07
C TYR A 115 -1.59 2.58 -4.24
N THR A 116 -1.28 3.50 -3.32
CA THR A 116 -1.61 4.93 -3.45
C THR A 116 -0.43 5.65 -4.14
N GLN A 117 -0.61 6.27 -5.30
CA GLN A 117 -1.83 6.33 -6.13
C GLN A 117 -1.52 6.32 -7.63
N LEU A 118 -2.57 6.25 -8.45
CA LEU A 118 -2.41 6.16 -9.91
C LEU A 118 -1.92 7.47 -10.54
N TYR A 119 -2.49 8.60 -10.14
CA TYR A 119 -2.17 9.94 -10.66
C TYR A 119 -1.75 10.87 -9.54
N ASP A 120 -0.93 11.86 -9.86
CA ASP A 120 -0.76 13.00 -8.95
C ASP A 120 -2.07 13.75 -8.77
N VAL A 121 -2.31 14.21 -7.55
CA VAL A 121 -3.47 15.03 -7.19
C VAL A 121 -2.96 16.30 -6.52
N GLU A 122 -3.11 17.42 -7.22
CA GLU A 122 -2.67 18.74 -6.73
C GLU A 122 -1.23 18.73 -6.19
N GLN A 123 -1.02 19.01 -4.90
CA GLN A 123 0.30 19.02 -4.26
C GLN A 123 0.81 17.62 -3.90
N GLU A 124 -0.06 16.61 -3.86
CA GLU A 124 0.31 15.23 -3.59
C GLU A 124 0.89 14.60 -4.88
N GLN A 125 2.21 14.57 -4.95
CA GLN A 125 2.97 14.18 -6.15
C GLN A 125 3.58 12.78 -5.97
N ASN A 126 2.75 11.81 -5.59
CA ASN A 126 3.10 10.41 -5.37
C ASN A 126 2.41 9.45 -6.36
N GLY A 127 1.81 9.98 -7.42
CA GLY A 127 1.20 9.18 -8.47
C GLY A 127 2.24 8.47 -9.34
N LEU A 128 1.91 7.28 -9.83
CA LEU A 128 2.70 6.61 -10.89
C LEU A 128 2.63 7.35 -12.24
N TYR A 129 1.60 8.18 -12.41
CA TYR A 129 1.37 9.08 -13.52
C TYR A 129 1.27 10.52 -13.02
N THR A 130 1.59 11.47 -13.90
CA THR A 130 1.35 12.88 -13.62
C THR A 130 -0.15 13.21 -13.57
N TYR A 131 -0.49 14.40 -13.07
CA TYR A 131 -1.86 14.94 -13.09
C TYR A 131 -2.51 14.86 -14.47
N SER A 132 -1.74 15.10 -15.54
CA SER A 132 -2.19 15.01 -16.93
C SER A 132 -2.14 13.59 -17.52
N ARG A 133 -2.08 12.55 -16.67
CA ARG A 133 -2.05 11.12 -17.04
C ARG A 133 -0.87 10.73 -17.92
N LYS A 134 0.28 11.41 -17.77
CA LYS A 134 1.53 10.98 -18.43
C LYS A 134 2.29 10.03 -17.50
N PRO A 135 2.77 8.86 -17.98
CA PRO A 135 3.51 7.92 -17.13
C PRO A 135 4.82 8.55 -16.63
N LYS A 136 5.16 8.34 -15.36
CA LYS A 136 6.46 8.76 -14.79
C LYS A 136 7.54 7.67 -14.92
N PHE A 137 7.10 6.43 -15.01
CA PHE A 137 7.90 5.23 -15.18
C PHE A 137 7.25 4.30 -16.21
N GLU A 138 8.03 3.36 -16.74
CA GLU A 138 7.52 2.31 -17.61
C GLU A 138 6.60 1.37 -16.82
N ALA A 139 5.34 1.23 -17.24
CA ALA A 139 4.34 0.42 -16.54
C ALA A 139 4.71 -1.06 -16.44
N SER A 140 5.56 -1.56 -17.34
CA SER A 140 6.07 -2.93 -17.31
C SER A 140 6.88 -3.25 -16.05
N ILE A 141 7.50 -2.26 -15.42
CA ILE A 141 8.25 -2.41 -14.16
C ILE A 141 7.29 -2.81 -13.04
N PHE A 142 6.24 -2.02 -12.81
CA PHE A 142 5.26 -2.30 -11.76
C PHE A 142 4.43 -3.53 -12.07
N ARG A 143 4.13 -3.80 -13.34
CA ARG A 143 3.49 -5.05 -13.74
C ARG A 143 4.32 -6.25 -13.30
N ALA A 144 5.62 -6.26 -13.58
CA ALA A 144 6.50 -7.37 -13.21
C ALA A 144 6.57 -7.60 -11.70
N ILE A 145 6.56 -6.52 -10.91
CA ILE A 145 6.53 -6.58 -9.44
C ILE A 145 5.17 -7.13 -8.96
N ASN A 146 4.07 -6.51 -9.38
CA ASN A 146 2.72 -6.84 -8.90
C ASN A 146 2.23 -8.22 -9.38
N SER A 147 2.74 -8.74 -10.51
CA SER A 147 2.34 -10.05 -11.04
C SER A 147 3.16 -11.22 -10.52
N ARG A 148 4.08 -10.99 -9.59
CA ARG A 148 4.79 -12.08 -8.91
C ARG A 148 3.76 -12.90 -8.14
N LYS A 149 3.88 -14.23 -8.22
CA LYS A 149 3.00 -15.15 -7.49
C LYS A 149 3.09 -14.85 -5.98
N ALA A 150 1.94 -14.59 -5.36
CA ALA A 150 1.88 -14.28 -3.93
C ALA A 150 1.98 -15.56 -3.09
N LYS A 151 2.50 -15.45 -1.88
CA LYS A 151 2.70 -16.61 -0.99
C LYS A 151 1.39 -17.27 -0.59
N ILE A 152 0.31 -16.50 -0.47
CA ILE A 152 -1.05 -17.01 -0.20
C ILE A 152 -1.59 -17.91 -1.35
N GLU A 153 -0.99 -17.85 -2.54
CA GLU A 153 -1.38 -18.65 -3.71
C GLU A 153 -0.58 -19.97 -3.84
N LEU A 154 0.28 -20.29 -2.86
CA LEU A 154 1.11 -21.49 -2.81
C LEU A 154 0.45 -22.59 -1.97
#